data_AF-A0A9Q8E6V8-F1
#
_entry.id   AF-A0A9Q8E6V8-F1
#
_cell.length_a   1.000
_cell.length_b   1.000
_cell.length_c   1.000
_cell.angle_alpha   90.00
_cell.angle_beta   90.00
_cell.angle_gamma   90.00
#
_symmetry.space_group_name_H-M   'P 1'
#
loop_
_entity.id
_entity.type
_entity.pdbx_description
1 polymer ?
#
loop_
_entity_poly.entity_id
_entity_poly.type
_entity_poly.pdbx_seq_one_letter_code
_entity_poly.pdbx_strand_id
1 'polypeptide(L)'
;MAKTLAEIKADPKYQYTDKDGKVRDRTINIPHYFREIPRIYSPNLENGFMDFCPKAQKLYCYFQGWENSGNFCYESQTELGKVIDLSREHTCKLIQKLQDAGLITKEKNPGYRSKVYRTFPITDAHITPPEAPTAQPVTVSDEVPAPEPVNTVETHEDTPAITPQRIRTSDAVKHLLENLSQRREDESFYSWSSRVLQRIGIDHSMGIEQLFQETHPYEYTQIEQSTIPF
;
A
#
# COMPACT_ATOMS: atom_id res chain seq x y z
N MET A 1 -23.62 -10.58 35.27
CA MET A 1 -24.15 -11.89 34.82
C MET A 1 -23.76 -12.08 33.36
N ALA A 2 -23.37 -13.30 32.96
CA ALA A 2 -23.11 -13.60 31.55
C ALA A 2 -24.44 -13.65 30.79
N LYS A 3 -24.48 -13.10 29.57
CA LYS A 3 -25.67 -13.20 28.72
C LYS A 3 -25.89 -14.64 28.27
N THR A 4 -27.15 -15.04 28.11
CA THR A 4 -27.52 -16.31 27.51
C THR A 4 -27.28 -16.27 25.99
N LEU A 5 -27.17 -17.43 25.34
CA LEU A 5 -27.02 -17.50 23.88
C LEU A 5 -28.21 -16.84 23.14
N ALA A 6 -29.43 -16.97 23.68
CA ALA A 6 -30.61 -16.33 23.11
C ALA A 6 -30.51 -14.80 23.18
N GLU A 7 -30.06 -14.26 24.31
CA GLU A 7 -29.83 -12.81 24.48
C GLU A 7 -28.71 -12.30 23.57
N ILE A 8 -27.67 -13.10 23.32
CA ILE A 8 -26.59 -12.73 22.40
C ILE A 8 -27.12 -12.71 20.97
N LYS A 9 -27.85 -13.75 20.53
CA LYS A 9 -28.39 -13.83 19.16
C LYS A 9 -29.45 -12.78 18.86
N ALA A 10 -30.19 -12.33 19.88
CA ALA A 10 -31.19 -11.29 19.74
C ALA A 10 -30.61 -9.86 19.67
N ASP A 11 -29.30 -9.68 19.87
CA ASP A 11 -28.64 -8.37 19.75
C ASP A 11 -28.73 -7.89 18.29
N PRO A 12 -29.38 -6.74 18.00
CA PRO A 12 -29.61 -6.24 16.64
C PRO A 12 -28.32 -6.09 15.81
N LYS A 13 -27.17 -5.91 16.46
CA LYS A 13 -25.89 -5.80 15.75
C LYS A 13 -25.48 -7.11 15.06
N TYR A 14 -25.99 -8.26 15.51
CA TYR A 14 -25.73 -9.56 14.90
C TYR A 14 -26.82 -10.00 13.94
N GLN A 15 -27.81 -9.13 13.67
CA GLN A 15 -28.91 -9.41 12.76
C GLN A 15 -28.96 -8.37 11.63
N TYR A 16 -29.58 -8.75 10.52
CA TYR A 16 -29.94 -7.85 9.44
C TYR A 16 -31.25 -8.27 8.79
N THR A 17 -31.94 -7.32 8.16
CA THR A 17 -33.11 -7.61 7.33
C THR A 17 -32.63 -7.77 5.90
N ASP A 18 -32.83 -8.96 5.33
CA ASP A 18 -32.48 -9.26 3.95
C ASP A 18 -33.44 -8.56 2.96
N LYS A 19 -33.12 -8.58 1.67
CA LYS A 19 -33.94 -8.01 0.58
C LYS A 19 -35.36 -8.57 0.56
N ASP A 20 -35.55 -9.81 1.02
CA ASP A 20 -36.86 -10.46 1.15
C ASP A 20 -37.64 -10.05 2.41
N GLY A 21 -37.14 -9.10 3.21
CA GLY A 21 -37.76 -8.64 4.45
C GLY A 21 -37.60 -9.58 5.65
N LYS A 22 -36.83 -10.66 5.50
CA LYS A 22 -36.57 -11.63 6.59
C LYS A 22 -35.35 -11.23 7.42
N VAL A 23 -35.48 -11.32 8.74
CA VAL A 23 -34.35 -11.15 9.66
C VAL A 23 -33.46 -12.39 9.62
N ARG A 24 -32.15 -12.19 9.45
CA ARG A 24 -31.14 -13.24 9.42
C ARG A 24 -29.95 -12.88 10.29
N ASP A 25 -29.25 -13.91 10.76
CA ASP A 25 -27.98 -13.74 11.48
C ASP A 25 -26.89 -13.24 10.52
N ARG A 26 -26.09 -12.27 10.97
CA ARG A 26 -24.88 -11.84 10.26
C ARG A 26 -23.85 -12.96 10.33
N THR A 27 -23.34 -13.36 9.17
CA THR A 27 -22.31 -14.38 9.03
C THR A 27 -21.18 -13.86 8.16
N ILE A 28 -19.97 -14.36 8.40
CA ILE A 28 -18.81 -14.07 7.55
C ILE A 28 -18.63 -15.27 6.63
N ASN A 29 -18.99 -15.09 5.36
CA ASN A 29 -18.86 -16.12 4.34
C ASN A 29 -17.58 -15.88 3.55
N ILE A 30 -16.62 -16.79 3.67
CA ILE A 30 -15.36 -16.74 2.92
C ILE A 30 -15.45 -17.79 1.81
N PRO A 31 -15.43 -17.40 0.52
CA PRO A 31 -15.48 -18.36 -0.57
C PRO A 31 -14.29 -19.32 -0.54
N HIS A 32 -14.53 -20.62 -0.77
CA HIS A 32 -13.48 -21.63 -0.72
C HIS A 32 -12.35 -21.40 -1.73
N TYR A 33 -12.67 -20.82 -2.90
CA TYR A 33 -11.69 -20.53 -3.94
C TYR A 33 -10.69 -19.44 -3.55
N PHE A 34 -10.93 -18.67 -2.47
CA PHE A 34 -9.94 -17.70 -1.97
C PHE A 34 -8.64 -18.40 -1.56
N ARG A 35 -8.65 -19.71 -1.27
CA ARG A 35 -7.43 -20.50 -1.02
C ARG A 35 -6.50 -20.56 -2.23
N GLU A 36 -7.05 -20.47 -3.43
CA GLU A 36 -6.31 -20.48 -4.69
C GLU A 36 -5.79 -19.08 -5.07
N ILE A 37 -6.12 -18.05 -4.29
CA ILE A 37 -5.66 -16.67 -4.48
C ILE A 37 -4.65 -16.34 -3.36
N PRO A 38 -3.37 -16.71 -3.51
CA PRO A 38 -2.37 -16.46 -2.47
C PRO A 38 -1.98 -14.99 -2.38
N ARG A 39 -2.11 -14.24 -3.48
CA ARG A 39 -1.65 -12.85 -3.63
C ARG A 39 -2.68 -12.01 -4.36
N ILE A 40 -2.68 -10.73 -4.01
CA ILE A 40 -3.40 -9.68 -4.74
C ILE A 40 -2.36 -8.71 -5.28
N TYR A 41 -2.37 -8.54 -6.60
CA TYR A 41 -1.52 -7.61 -7.33
C TYR A 41 -2.23 -6.26 -7.46
N SER A 42 -1.47 -5.18 -7.28
CA SER A 42 -1.94 -3.82 -7.52
C SER A 42 -0.74 -2.90 -7.76
N PRO A 43 -0.81 -1.97 -8.72
CA PRO A 43 0.25 -1.00 -8.96
C PRO A 43 0.45 -0.01 -7.81
N ASN A 44 -0.52 0.13 -6.90
CA ASN A 44 -0.41 1.05 -5.76
C ASN A 44 0.19 0.38 -4.51
N LEU A 45 0.45 -0.93 -4.55
CA LEU A 45 1.14 -1.62 -3.48
C LEU A 45 2.65 -1.43 -3.65
N GLU A 46 3.35 -1.18 -2.55
CA GLU A 46 4.81 -0.94 -2.51
C GLU A 46 5.60 -2.04 -3.24
N ASN A 47 5.28 -3.31 -2.98
CA ASN A 47 5.93 -4.47 -3.61
C ASN A 47 5.19 -4.97 -4.87
N GLY A 48 4.22 -4.20 -5.38
CA GLY A 48 3.33 -4.60 -6.48
C GLY A 48 2.30 -5.68 -6.13
N PHE A 49 2.41 -6.28 -4.95
CA PHE A 49 1.46 -7.27 -4.44
C PHE A 49 1.38 -7.28 -2.91
N MET A 50 0.31 -7.89 -2.40
CA MET A 50 0.16 -8.26 -1.00
C MET A 50 -0.23 -9.73 -0.89
N ASP A 51 0.20 -10.38 0.19
CA ASP A 51 -0.30 -11.72 0.51
C ASP A 51 -1.77 -11.62 0.91
N PHE A 52 -2.63 -12.35 0.19
CA PHE A 52 -4.05 -12.42 0.50
C PHE A 52 -4.30 -13.52 1.51
N CYS A 53 -3.66 -13.38 2.68
CA CYS A 53 -3.70 -14.36 3.74
C CYS A 53 -5.11 -14.50 4.36
N PRO A 54 -5.38 -15.56 5.16
CA PRO A 54 -6.71 -15.79 5.73
C PRO A 54 -7.28 -14.61 6.54
N LYS A 55 -6.41 -13.81 7.18
CA LYS A 55 -6.82 -12.59 7.91
C LYS A 55 -7.29 -11.50 6.94
N ALA A 56 -6.59 -11.30 5.81
CA ALA A 56 -7.00 -10.38 4.76
C ALA A 56 -8.31 -10.81 4.10
N GLN A 57 -8.42 -12.10 3.76
CA GLN A 57 -9.64 -12.72 3.21
C GLN A 57 -10.83 -12.53 4.14
N LYS A 58 -10.66 -12.84 5.43
CA LYS A 58 -11.71 -12.69 6.45
C LYS A 58 -12.13 -11.23 6.61
N LEU A 59 -11.18 -10.29 6.63
CA LEU A 59 -11.49 -8.87 6.78
C LEU A 59 -12.24 -8.33 5.56
N TYR A 60 -11.78 -8.67 4.35
CA TYR A 60 -12.47 -8.31 3.11
C TYR A 60 -13.91 -8.85 3.07
N CYS A 61 -14.10 -10.14 3.35
CA CYS A 61 -15.43 -10.76 3.41
C CYS A 61 -16.30 -10.19 4.53
N TYR A 62 -15.69 -9.74 5.63
CA TYR A 62 -16.42 -9.07 6.71
C TYR A 62 -17.08 -7.78 6.18
N PHE A 63 -16.31 -6.92 5.53
CA PHE A 63 -16.83 -5.70 4.93
C PHE A 63 -17.88 -5.99 3.84
N GLN A 64 -17.62 -6.97 2.97
CA GLN A 64 -18.55 -7.37 1.93
C GLN A 64 -19.88 -7.89 2.50
N GLY A 65 -19.83 -8.61 3.64
CA GLY A 65 -21.01 -9.07 4.35
C GLY A 65 -21.90 -7.93 4.85
N TRP A 66 -21.32 -6.81 5.29
CA TRP A 66 -22.08 -5.60 5.62
C TRP A 66 -22.82 -5.05 4.40
N GLU A 67 -22.13 -4.89 3.27
CA GLU A 67 -22.74 -4.36 2.03
C GLU A 67 -23.82 -5.28 1.46
N ASN A 68 -23.60 -6.59 1.48
CA ASN A 68 -24.59 -7.59 1.07
C ASN A 68 -25.86 -7.54 1.93
N SER A 69 -25.73 -7.13 3.19
CA SER A 69 -26.86 -6.91 4.10
C SER A 69 -27.56 -5.55 3.93
N GLY A 70 -27.17 -4.75 2.93
CA GLY A 70 -27.72 -3.42 2.67
C GLY A 70 -27.23 -2.34 3.63
N ASN A 71 -26.09 -2.55 4.30
CA ASN A 71 -25.52 -1.61 5.27
C ASN A 71 -24.01 -1.42 5.03
N PHE A 72 -23.39 -0.53 5.79
CA PHE A 72 -21.97 -0.24 5.70
C PHE A 72 -21.26 -0.63 7.00
N CYS A 73 -20.00 -1.05 6.89
CA CYS A 73 -19.18 -1.26 8.08
C CYS A 73 -18.66 0.09 8.60
N TYR A 74 -18.98 0.41 9.85
CA TYR A 74 -18.54 1.62 10.56
C TYR A 74 -17.69 1.30 11.81
N GLU A 75 -17.23 0.05 11.93
CA GLU A 75 -16.52 -0.41 13.10
C GLU A 75 -15.14 0.24 13.28
N SER A 76 -14.76 0.40 14.54
CA SER A 76 -13.42 0.88 14.89
C SER A 76 -12.36 -0.17 14.54
N GLN A 77 -11.13 0.27 14.36
CA GLN A 77 -10.01 -0.64 14.07
C GLN A 77 -9.74 -1.61 15.22
N THR A 78 -10.14 -1.28 16.45
CA THR A 78 -10.06 -2.19 17.59
C THR A 78 -11.06 -3.33 17.47
N GLU A 79 -12.31 -3.06 17.08
CA GLU A 79 -13.33 -4.11 16.89
C GLU A 79 -12.98 -4.98 15.68
N LEU A 80 -12.55 -4.36 14.57
CA LEU A 80 -12.06 -5.10 13.40
C LEU A 80 -10.87 -6.01 13.74
N GLY A 81 -9.97 -5.55 14.61
CA GLY A 81 -8.85 -6.36 15.09
C GLY A 81 -9.30 -7.61 15.84
N LYS A 82 -10.40 -7.56 16.59
CA LYS A 82 -10.99 -8.75 17.23
C LYS A 82 -11.56 -9.74 16.21
N VAL A 83 -12.12 -9.26 15.10
CA VAL A 83 -12.67 -10.12 14.04
C VAL A 83 -11.57 -10.99 13.42
N ILE A 84 -10.38 -10.44 13.21
CA ILE A 84 -9.27 -11.11 12.51
C ILE A 84 -8.08 -11.49 13.40
N ASP A 85 -8.24 -11.33 14.71
CA ASP A 85 -7.22 -11.62 15.72
C ASP A 85 -5.89 -10.89 15.44
N LEU A 86 -5.95 -9.56 15.40
CA LEU A 86 -4.81 -8.66 15.25
C LEU A 86 -4.88 -7.50 16.23
N SER A 87 -3.70 -6.97 16.59
CA SER A 87 -3.61 -5.69 17.29
C SER A 87 -4.22 -4.58 16.44
N ARG A 88 -4.62 -3.48 17.09
CA ARG A 88 -5.14 -2.29 16.39
C ARG A 88 -4.16 -1.78 15.33
N GLU A 89 -2.86 -1.76 15.64
CA GLU A 89 -1.82 -1.28 14.71
C GLU A 89 -1.71 -2.17 13.47
N HIS A 90 -1.61 -3.49 13.66
CA HIS A 90 -1.55 -4.43 12.53
C HIS A 90 -2.85 -4.45 11.72
N THR A 91 -3.99 -4.22 12.38
CA THR A 91 -5.28 -4.05 11.70
C THR A 91 -5.28 -2.80 10.82
N CYS A 92 -4.76 -1.67 11.30
CA CYS A 92 -4.59 -0.46 10.49
C CYS A 92 -3.70 -0.72 9.27
N LYS A 93 -2.56 -1.39 9.43
CA LYS A 93 -1.65 -1.73 8.33
C LYS A 93 -2.32 -2.62 7.29
N LEU A 94 -3.07 -3.63 7.72
CA LEU A 94 -3.79 -4.52 6.82
C LEU A 94 -4.93 -3.80 6.07
N ILE A 95 -5.69 -2.94 6.76
CA ILE A 95 -6.70 -2.10 6.14
C ILE A 95 -6.08 -1.22 5.06
N GLN A 96 -4.93 -0.59 5.35
CA GLN A 96 -4.22 0.24 4.37
C GLN A 96 -3.81 -0.59 3.16
N LYS A 97 -3.21 -1.78 3.35
CA LYS A 97 -2.86 -2.68 2.24
C LYS A 97 -4.08 -3.06 1.39
N LEU A 98 -5.23 -3.34 1.99
CA LEU A 98 -6.46 -3.61 1.24
C LEU A 98 -6.96 -2.39 0.46
N GLN A 99 -6.75 -1.17 0.98
CA GLN A 99 -7.07 0.07 0.28
C GLN A 99 -6.12 0.29 -0.92
N ASP A 100 -4.82 0.12 -0.71
CA ASP A 100 -3.80 0.26 -1.75
C ASP A 100 -3.98 -0.83 -2.83
N ALA A 101 -4.42 -2.02 -2.43
CA ALA A 101 -4.81 -3.08 -3.34
C ALA A 101 -6.08 -2.76 -4.17
N GLY A 102 -6.79 -1.67 -3.87
CA GLY A 102 -8.03 -1.29 -4.55
C GLY A 102 -9.23 -2.14 -4.15
N LEU A 103 -9.11 -2.97 -3.10
CA LEU A 103 -10.17 -3.88 -2.68
C LEU A 103 -11.20 -3.24 -1.76
N ILE A 104 -10.82 -2.16 -1.06
CA ILE A 104 -11.72 -1.42 -0.19
C ILE A 104 -11.48 0.10 -0.28
N THR A 105 -12.49 0.89 0.06
CA THR A 105 -12.30 2.31 0.41
C THR A 105 -12.64 2.56 1.88
N LYS A 106 -12.08 3.63 2.42
CA LYS A 106 -12.34 4.12 3.77
C LYS A 106 -12.71 5.59 3.72
N GLU A 107 -14.01 5.85 3.63
CA GLU A 107 -14.55 7.18 3.40
C GLU A 107 -15.03 7.82 4.71
N LYS A 108 -15.00 9.16 4.77
CA LYS A 108 -15.63 9.88 5.87
C LYS A 108 -17.14 9.79 5.72
N ASN A 109 -17.86 9.38 6.75
CA ASN A 109 -19.31 9.40 6.72
C ASN A 109 -19.81 10.85 6.88
N PRO A 110 -20.48 11.46 5.88
CA PRO A 110 -20.96 12.83 5.98
C PRO A 110 -21.87 13.01 7.21
N GLY A 111 -21.59 14.01 8.04
CA GLY A 111 -22.34 14.28 9.26
C GLY A 111 -21.95 13.44 10.49
N TYR A 112 -21.06 12.45 10.35
CA TYR A 112 -20.60 11.60 11.46
C TYR A 112 -19.08 11.59 11.57
N ARG A 113 -18.56 11.29 12.77
CA ARG A 113 -17.12 11.12 12.99
C ARG A 113 -16.61 9.75 12.51
N SER A 114 -17.49 8.77 12.38
CA SER A 114 -17.14 7.43 11.92
C SER A 114 -16.76 7.43 10.44
N LYS A 115 -15.90 6.49 10.07
CA LYS A 115 -15.54 6.21 8.68
C LYS A 115 -16.33 4.98 8.22
N VAL A 116 -16.67 4.95 6.94
CA VAL A 116 -17.39 3.87 6.29
C VAL A 116 -16.42 3.10 5.42
N TYR A 117 -16.45 1.77 5.52
CA TYR A 117 -15.75 0.90 4.59
C TYR A 117 -16.69 0.40 3.50
N ARG A 118 -16.21 0.45 2.26
CA ARG A 118 -16.86 -0.13 1.08
C ARG A 118 -15.94 -1.13 0.42
N THR A 119 -16.48 -2.17 -0.20
CA THR A 119 -15.69 -3.18 -0.91
C THR A 119 -15.81 -3.03 -2.41
N PHE A 120 -14.74 -3.39 -3.11
CA PHE A 120 -14.71 -3.53 -4.56
C PHE A 120 -14.50 -5.00 -4.91
N PRO A 121 -15.08 -5.49 -6.01
CA PRO A 121 -14.92 -6.88 -6.40
C PRO A 121 -13.47 -7.19 -6.74
N ILE A 122 -12.99 -8.36 -6.29
CA ILE A 122 -11.73 -8.92 -6.78
C ILE A 122 -11.95 -9.30 -8.25
N THR A 123 -11.06 -8.84 -9.12
CA THR A 123 -11.10 -9.07 -10.57
C THR A 123 -9.86 -9.82 -11.04
N ASP A 124 -9.86 -10.32 -12.27
CA ASP A 124 -8.73 -11.06 -12.85
C ASP A 124 -7.41 -10.27 -12.80
N ALA A 125 -7.48 -8.94 -12.98
CA ALA A 125 -6.31 -8.06 -12.87
C ALA A 125 -5.64 -8.08 -11.48
N HIS A 126 -6.37 -8.44 -10.43
CA HIS A 126 -5.82 -8.56 -9.08
C HIS A 126 -5.13 -9.90 -8.84
N ILE A 127 -5.42 -10.92 -9.63
CA ILE A 127 -4.88 -12.29 -9.43
C ILE A 127 -3.85 -12.67 -10.49
N THR A 128 -3.86 -11.98 -11.63
CA THR A 128 -2.81 -12.09 -12.64
C THR A 128 -1.63 -11.21 -12.25
N PRO A 129 -0.42 -11.78 -12.08
CA PRO A 129 0.78 -10.97 -11.92
C PRO A 129 0.91 -10.02 -13.12
N PRO A 130 1.35 -8.77 -12.92
CA PRO A 130 1.74 -7.92 -14.04
C PRO A 130 2.73 -8.70 -14.90
N GLU A 131 2.54 -8.72 -16.23
CA GLU A 131 3.49 -9.37 -17.13
C GLU A 131 4.89 -8.84 -16.81
N ALA A 132 5.77 -9.73 -16.35
CA ALA A 132 7.17 -9.41 -16.29
C ALA A 132 7.59 -9.05 -17.71
N PRO A 133 8.35 -7.97 -17.96
CA PRO A 133 8.96 -7.78 -19.26
C PRO A 133 9.75 -9.05 -19.54
N THR A 134 9.30 -9.82 -20.53
CA THR A 134 10.00 -11.03 -20.99
C THR A 134 11.42 -10.61 -21.28
N ALA A 135 12.35 -10.96 -20.38
CA ALA A 135 13.75 -10.98 -20.70
C ALA A 135 13.86 -11.88 -21.93
N GLN A 136 14.18 -11.28 -23.07
CA GLN A 136 14.39 -12.04 -24.29
C GLN A 136 15.39 -13.15 -23.98
N PRO A 137 15.18 -14.38 -24.45
CA PRO A 137 16.11 -15.46 -24.18
C PRO A 137 17.46 -15.04 -24.76
N VAL A 138 18.45 -14.89 -23.87
CA VAL A 138 19.85 -14.75 -24.26
C VAL A 138 20.20 -16.03 -24.97
N THR A 139 20.25 -16.00 -26.30
CA THR A 139 20.78 -17.09 -27.11
C THR A 139 22.24 -17.24 -26.74
N VAL A 140 22.53 -18.23 -25.89
CA VAL A 140 23.88 -18.76 -25.70
C VAL A 140 24.26 -19.43 -27.01
N SER A 141 25.04 -18.73 -27.85
CA SER A 141 25.82 -19.39 -28.90
C SER A 141 27.25 -19.45 -28.41
N ASP A 142 27.68 -20.69 -28.23
CA ASP A 142 29.01 -21.14 -27.88
C ASP A 142 30.03 -20.69 -28.93
N GLU A 143 30.99 -19.85 -28.56
CA GLU A 143 32.36 -19.89 -29.10
C GLU A 143 33.30 -19.00 -28.26
N VAL A 144 34.33 -19.64 -27.71
CA VAL A 144 35.49 -19.02 -27.03
C VAL A 144 36.69 -19.19 -27.96
N PRO A 145 37.51 -18.15 -28.19
CA PRO A 145 38.78 -18.06 -27.45
C PRO A 145 39.19 -16.63 -27.03
N ALA A 146 39.88 -16.56 -25.89
CA ALA A 146 40.48 -15.38 -25.25
C ALA A 146 41.97 -15.19 -25.66
N PRO A 147 42.79 -14.25 -25.11
CA PRO A 147 42.53 -12.98 -24.40
C PRO A 147 43.49 -11.78 -24.77
N GLU A 148 43.22 -10.61 -24.13
CA GLU A 148 44.11 -9.46 -23.78
C GLU A 148 44.46 -8.34 -24.82
N PRO A 149 44.91 -7.13 -24.39
CA PRO A 149 44.19 -6.09 -23.64
C PRO A 149 44.35 -4.67 -24.29
N VAL A 150 43.94 -3.61 -23.58
CA VAL A 150 44.37 -2.18 -23.68
C VAL A 150 43.37 -1.17 -24.28
N ASN A 151 42.95 -0.25 -23.39
CA ASN A 151 42.52 1.15 -23.52
C ASN A 151 41.77 1.59 -24.79
N THR A 152 40.61 2.22 -24.62
CA THR A 152 40.44 3.69 -24.74
C THR A 152 39.02 4.07 -24.26
N VAL A 153 38.96 5.19 -23.56
CA VAL A 153 37.76 5.91 -23.14
C VAL A 153 36.94 6.30 -24.38
N GLU A 154 35.67 5.95 -24.44
CA GLU A 154 34.71 6.75 -25.20
C GLU A 154 33.32 6.68 -24.55
N THR A 155 32.86 7.87 -24.20
CA THR A 155 31.53 8.24 -23.74
C THR A 155 30.45 7.63 -24.64
N HIS A 156 29.60 6.78 -24.08
CA HIS A 156 28.29 6.52 -24.64
C HIS A 156 27.25 7.02 -23.64
N GLU A 157 26.71 8.21 -23.94
CA GLU A 157 25.36 8.58 -23.54
C GLU A 157 24.44 7.46 -24.02
N ASP A 158 23.92 6.65 -23.08
CA ASP A 158 22.75 5.84 -23.37
C ASP A 158 21.74 6.04 -22.24
N THR A 159 20.73 6.83 -22.59
CA THR A 159 19.62 7.21 -21.72
C THR A 159 18.89 5.94 -21.30
N PRO A 160 18.86 5.54 -20.02
CA PRO A 160 17.97 4.48 -19.60
C PRO A 160 16.56 5.05 -19.64
N ALA A 161 15.66 4.37 -20.36
CA ALA A 161 14.24 4.68 -20.42
C ALA A 161 13.74 5.04 -19.01
N ILE A 162 13.34 6.29 -18.83
CA ILE A 162 13.05 6.86 -17.53
C ILE A 162 11.80 6.16 -16.99
N THR A 163 11.97 5.22 -16.05
CA THR A 163 10.87 4.50 -15.42
C THR A 163 9.90 5.53 -14.81
N PRO A 164 8.57 5.41 -14.98
CA PRO A 164 7.61 6.41 -14.49
C PRO A 164 7.74 6.72 -12.99
N GLN A 165 8.17 5.74 -12.19
CA GLN A 165 8.52 5.96 -10.79
C GLN A 165 9.72 6.89 -10.66
N ARG A 166 10.85 6.62 -11.36
CA ARG A 166 12.05 7.47 -11.35
C ARG A 166 11.78 8.88 -11.87
N ILE A 167 10.88 9.06 -12.86
CA ILE A 167 10.40 10.39 -13.29
C ILE A 167 9.71 11.11 -12.12
N ARG A 168 8.74 10.45 -11.47
CA ARG A 168 8.01 11.03 -10.34
C ARG A 168 8.91 11.32 -9.14
N THR A 169 9.89 10.46 -8.85
CA THR A 169 10.89 10.67 -7.79
C THR A 169 11.83 11.81 -8.16
N SER A 170 12.16 11.99 -9.44
CA SER A 170 12.96 13.12 -9.93
C SER A 170 12.21 14.45 -9.78
N ASP A 171 10.90 14.49 -10.06
CA ASP A 171 10.06 15.68 -9.84
C ASP A 171 9.96 16.02 -8.33
N ALA A 172 9.86 14.99 -7.48
CA ALA A 172 9.89 15.15 -6.04
C ALA A 172 11.24 15.74 -5.56
N VAL A 173 12.37 15.23 -6.05
CA VAL A 173 13.71 15.74 -5.72
C VAL A 173 13.88 17.20 -6.16
N LYS A 174 13.38 17.57 -7.35
CA LYS A 174 13.39 18.95 -7.81
C LYS A 174 12.64 19.88 -6.85
N HIS A 175 11.45 19.47 -6.40
CA HIS A 175 10.67 20.25 -5.44
C HIS A 175 11.32 20.31 -4.05
N LEU A 176 12.05 19.27 -3.63
CA LEU A 176 12.85 19.32 -2.42
C LEU A 176 13.96 20.37 -2.53
N LEU A 177 14.71 20.39 -3.64
CA LEU A 177 15.77 21.37 -3.85
C LEU A 177 15.23 22.81 -3.86
N GLU A 178 14.11 23.06 -4.56
CA GLU A 178 13.45 24.37 -4.61
C GLU A 178 13.00 24.88 -3.23
N ASN A 179 12.78 23.98 -2.26
CA ASN A 179 12.33 24.31 -0.91
C ASN A 179 13.41 24.10 0.16
N LEU A 180 14.66 23.92 -0.24
CA LEU A 180 15.77 23.67 0.68
C LEU A 180 15.98 24.81 1.68
N SER A 181 15.74 26.06 1.26
CA SER A 181 15.80 27.25 2.13
C SER A 181 14.71 27.31 3.21
N GLN A 182 13.65 26.51 3.10
CA GLN A 182 12.56 26.44 4.09
C GLN A 182 12.77 25.32 5.12
N ARG A 183 13.90 24.62 5.05
CA ARG A 183 14.28 23.61 6.04
C ARG A 183 14.69 24.29 7.34
N ARG A 184 14.27 23.73 8.48
CA ARG A 184 14.73 24.17 9.80
C ARG A 184 16.07 23.48 10.11
N GLU A 185 16.97 24.16 10.80
CA GLU A 185 18.31 23.64 11.10
C GLU A 185 18.27 22.35 11.94
N ASP A 186 17.23 22.18 12.78
CA ASP A 186 17.02 21.01 13.65
C ASP A 186 16.21 19.88 12.99
N GLU A 187 15.83 20.02 11.73
CA GLU A 187 14.94 19.09 11.04
C GLU A 187 15.73 18.09 10.18
N SER A 188 15.54 16.80 10.47
CA SER A 188 16.13 15.70 9.69
C SER A 188 15.64 15.70 8.25
N PHE A 189 16.43 15.12 7.34
CA PHE A 189 16.07 15.01 5.92
C PHE A 189 14.67 14.43 5.74
N TYR A 190 14.37 13.31 6.38
CA TYR A 190 13.06 12.63 6.32
C TYR A 190 11.90 13.53 6.77
N SER A 191 12.06 14.26 7.87
CA SER A 191 10.99 15.11 8.42
C SER A 191 10.69 16.30 7.52
N TRP A 192 11.75 16.96 7.05
CA TRP A 192 11.65 18.09 6.12
C TRP A 192 11.06 17.67 4.78
N SER A 193 11.61 16.62 4.18
CA SER A 193 11.17 16.14 2.87
C SER A 193 9.74 15.61 2.91
N SER A 194 9.33 14.92 3.98
CA SER A 194 7.94 14.47 4.16
C SER A 194 6.98 15.67 4.19
N ARG A 195 7.35 16.74 4.91
CA ARG A 195 6.55 17.96 5.03
C ARG A 195 6.44 18.72 3.70
N VAL A 196 7.52 18.79 2.92
CA VAL A 196 7.52 19.47 1.61
C VAL A 196 6.70 18.69 0.59
N LEU A 197 6.88 17.37 0.51
CA LEU A 197 6.20 16.51 -0.47
C LEU A 197 4.70 16.36 -0.16
N GLN A 198 4.32 16.32 1.12
CA GLN A 198 2.92 16.28 1.52
C GLN A 198 2.13 17.52 1.05
N ARG A 199 2.77 18.70 0.96
CA ARG A 199 2.11 19.94 0.49
C ARG A 199 1.73 19.89 -0.99
N ILE A 200 2.46 19.11 -1.78
CA ILE A 200 2.22 18.92 -3.22
C ILE A 200 1.51 17.59 -3.52
N GLY A 201 1.05 16.88 -2.49
CA GLY A 201 0.32 15.62 -2.63
C GLY A 201 1.17 14.46 -3.12
N ILE A 202 2.49 14.53 -2.93
CA ILE A 202 3.42 13.44 -3.23
C ILE A 202 3.72 12.70 -1.93
N ASP A 203 3.49 11.39 -1.91
CA ASP A 203 3.89 10.55 -0.78
C ASP A 203 5.42 10.39 -0.75
N HIS A 204 5.98 10.46 0.45
CA HIS A 204 7.42 10.26 0.67
C HIS A 204 7.78 8.80 0.39
N SER A 205 8.28 8.53 -0.81
CA SER A 205 8.65 7.18 -1.23
C SER A 205 10.03 6.79 -0.72
N MET A 206 10.21 5.49 -0.46
CA MET A 206 11.38 4.89 0.18
C MET A 206 12.73 5.10 -0.56
N GLY A 207 12.70 5.60 -1.80
CA GLY A 207 13.90 5.90 -2.62
C GLY A 207 14.21 7.39 -2.80
N ILE A 208 13.42 8.32 -2.21
CA ILE A 208 13.64 9.77 -2.40
C ILE A 208 14.93 10.25 -1.74
N GLU A 209 15.24 9.72 -0.57
CA GLU A 209 16.46 10.07 0.17
C GLU A 209 17.71 9.62 -0.57
N GLN A 210 17.72 8.35 -1.02
CA GLN A 210 18.81 7.82 -1.83
C GLN A 210 18.96 8.58 -3.15
N LEU A 211 17.87 8.88 -3.85
CA LEU A 211 17.94 9.64 -5.10
C LEU A 211 18.42 11.08 -4.86
N PHE A 212 17.97 11.74 -3.78
CA PHE A 212 18.43 13.08 -3.42
C PHE A 212 19.91 13.08 -3.05
N GLN A 213 20.38 12.07 -2.31
CA GLN A 213 21.79 11.89 -1.98
C GLN A 213 22.66 11.63 -3.22
N GLU A 214 22.17 10.82 -4.17
CA GLU A 214 22.88 10.52 -5.42
C GLU A 214 22.94 11.72 -6.38
N THR A 215 21.88 12.54 -6.41
CA THR A 215 21.77 13.68 -7.36
C THR A 215 22.27 15.00 -6.78
N HIS A 216 22.20 15.18 -5.46
CA HIS A 216 22.55 16.41 -4.74
C HIS A 216 23.37 16.09 -3.47
N PRO A 217 24.56 15.46 -3.63
CA PRO A 217 25.35 14.96 -2.50
C PRO A 217 25.89 16.08 -1.59
N TYR A 218 26.14 17.27 -2.14
CA TYR A 218 26.65 18.40 -1.35
C TYR A 218 25.58 18.93 -0.40
N GLU A 219 24.38 19.18 -0.91
CA GLU A 219 23.21 19.63 -0.15
C GLU A 219 22.80 18.61 0.91
N TYR A 220 22.81 17.32 0.54
CA TYR A 220 22.53 16.23 1.48
C TYR A 220 23.53 16.19 2.65
N THR A 221 24.82 16.38 2.36
CA THR A 221 25.86 16.40 3.40
C THR A 221 25.69 17.59 4.36
N GLN A 222 25.28 18.77 3.85
CA GLN A 222 24.96 19.93 4.69
C GLN A 222 23.75 19.65 5.60
N ILE A 223 22.74 18.96 5.05
CA ILE A 223 21.55 18.54 5.79
C ILE A 223 21.93 17.63 6.97
N GLU A 224 22.72 16.59 6.73
CA GLU A 224 23.19 15.67 7.78
C GLU A 224 24.08 16.36 8.82
N GLN A 225 25.03 17.20 8.40
CA GLN A 225 25.96 17.88 9.32
C GLN A 225 25.26 18.85 10.28
N SER A 226 24.22 19.54 9.81
CA SER A 226 23.39 20.44 10.65
C SER A 226 22.46 19.71 11.63
N THR A 227 22.21 18.41 11.45
CA THR A 227 21.32 17.61 12.30
C THR A 227 22.08 16.95 13.47
N ILE A 228 23.41 17.06 13.51
CA ILE A 228 24.23 16.51 14.59
C ILE A 228 24.19 17.48 15.79
N PRO A 229 23.67 17.08 16.96
CA PRO A 229 23.75 17.90 18.15
C PRO A 229 25.23 18.02 18.57
N PHE A 230 25.71 19.26 18.77
CA PHE A 230 26.95 19.53 19.50
C PHE A 230 26.81 19.14 20.98
#